data_AF-A0A4R2GY09-F1
#
_entry.id   AF-A0A4R2GY09-F1
#
_cell.length_a   1.000
_cell.length_b   1.000
_cell.length_c   1.000
_cell.angle_alpha   90.00
_cell.angle_beta   90.00
_cell.angle_gamma   90.00
#
_symmetry.space_group_name_H-M   'P 1'
#
loop_
_entity.id
_entity.type
_entity.pdbx_description
1 polymer ?
#
loop_
_entity_poly.entity_id
_entity_poly.type
_entity_poly.pdbx_seq_one_letter_code
_entity_poly.pdbx_strand_id
1 'polypeptide(L)' 'MLDDKNADGGVELTPEQKKMRRTRNIAIAVALAAFVAIIYAVTVAKLGVNVLKRPI' A
#
# COMPACT_ATOMS: atom_id res chain seq x y z
N MET A 1 4.71 -41.31 20.77
CA MET A 1 3.47 -40.52 20.72
C MET A 1 3.83 -39.14 21.21
N LEU A 2 4.25 -38.25 20.30
CA LEU A 2 4.69 -36.89 20.63
C LEU A 2 3.50 -35.96 20.35
N ASP A 3 2.82 -35.54 21.41
CA ASP A 3 1.95 -34.37 21.41
C ASP A 3 2.86 -33.13 21.39
N ASP A 4 3.37 -32.77 20.21
CA ASP A 4 3.84 -31.40 19.98
C ASP A 4 2.62 -30.54 19.66
N LYS A 5 1.95 -30.13 20.72
CA LYS A 5 0.77 -29.28 20.67
C LYS A 5 1.13 -27.80 20.77
N ASN A 6 2.39 -27.37 20.60
CA ASN A 6 2.77 -25.94 20.62
C ASN A 6 4.08 -25.64 19.85
N ALA A 7 4.22 -26.12 18.61
CA ALA A 7 5.28 -25.69 17.69
C ALA A 7 5.11 -24.24 17.17
N ASP A 8 4.04 -23.54 17.57
CA ASP A 8 3.71 -22.18 17.16
C ASP A 8 3.80 -21.20 18.34
N GLY A 9 4.91 -21.25 19.09
CA GLY A 9 5.29 -20.24 20.09
C GLY A 9 5.63 -18.88 19.47
N GLY A 10 4.73 -18.34 18.65
CA GLY A 10 4.88 -17.05 18.00
C GLY A 10 5.01 -15.95 19.03
N VAL A 11 6.04 -15.12 18.89
CA VAL A 11 6.23 -13.92 19.73
C VAL A 11 5.00 -13.02 19.57
N GLU A 12 4.10 -13.06 20.55
CA GLU A 12 2.99 -12.11 20.62
C GLU A 12 3.56 -10.72 20.87
N LEU A 13 3.32 -9.84 19.91
CA LEU A 13 3.82 -8.48 19.97
C LEU A 13 3.10 -7.71 21.08
N THR A 14 3.87 -6.99 21.89
CA THR A 14 3.28 -6.04 22.83
C THR A 14 2.42 -5.02 22.08
N PRO A 15 1.37 -4.46 22.70
CA PRO A 15 0.50 -3.48 22.05
C PRO A 15 1.28 -2.27 21.48
N GLU A 16 2.41 -1.91 22.10
CA GLU A 16 3.31 -0.86 21.62
C GLU A 16 4.02 -1.26 20.31
N GLN A 17 4.54 -2.49 20.22
CA GLN A 17 5.18 -3.01 19.00
C GLN A 17 4.19 -3.08 17.83
N LYS A 18 2.94 -3.46 18.11
CA LYS A 18 1.86 -3.51 17.10
C LYS A 18 1.52 -2.10 16.58
N LYS A 19 1.49 -1.10 17.47
CA LYS A 19 1.24 0.31 17.11
C LYS A 19 2.33 0.86 16.18
N MET A 20 3.61 0.62 16.49
CA MET A 20 4.73 1.07 15.64
C MET A 20 4.73 0.44 14.25
N ARG A 21 4.32 -0.84 14.14
CA ARG A 21 4.13 -1.50 12.83
C ARG A 21 3.02 -0.85 12.01
N ARG A 22 1.89 -0.52 12.63
CA ARG A 22 0.75 0.11 11.95
C ARG A 22 1.11 1.46 11.35
N THR A 23 1.88 2.29 12.05
CA THR A 23 2.31 3.60 11.55
C THR A 23 3.16 3.48 10.28
N ARG A 24 4.11 2.54 10.23
CA ARG A 24 4.95 2.34 9.03
C ARG A 24 4.14 1.88 7.84
N ASN A 25 3.22 0.93 8.05
CA ASN A 25 2.37 0.44 6.97
C ASN A 25 1.47 1.55 6.40
N ILE A 26 0.97 2.46 7.25
CA ILE A 26 0.19 3.62 6.80
C ILE A 26 1.05 4.57 5.98
N ALA A 27 2.28 4.88 6.41
CA ALA A 27 3.17 5.75 5.65
C ALA A 27 3.45 5.19 4.24
N ILE A 28 3.70 3.88 4.14
CA ILE A 28 3.91 3.19 2.86
C ILE A 28 2.63 3.25 2.01
N ALA A 29 1.47 2.97 2.58
CA ALA A 29 0.21 3.02 1.86
C ALA A 29 -0.09 4.42 1.30
N VAL A 30 0.15 5.46 2.10
CA VAL A 30 -0.02 6.86 1.67
C VAL A 30 0.97 7.22 0.57
N ALA A 31 2.24 6.83 0.70
CA ALA A 31 3.26 7.09 -0.32
C ALA A 31 2.91 6.40 -1.65
N LEU A 32 2.49 5.13 -1.61
CA LEU A 32 2.06 4.39 -2.79
C LEU A 32 0.83 5.02 -3.45
N ALA A 33 -0.19 5.37 -2.66
CA ALA A 33 -1.39 6.02 -3.17
C ALA A 33 -1.08 7.37 -3.84
N ALA A 34 -0.24 8.20 -3.21
CA ALA A 34 0.19 9.47 -3.77
C ALA A 34 0.97 9.29 -5.09
N PHE A 35 1.89 8.32 -5.13
CA PHE A 35 2.64 7.99 -6.33
C PHE A 35 1.72 7.59 -7.50
N VAL A 36 0.80 6.66 -7.26
CA VAL A 36 -0.18 6.22 -8.28
C VAL A 36 -1.06 7.37 -8.73
N ALA A 37 -1.52 8.23 -7.82
CA ALA A 37 -2.35 9.38 -8.15
C ALA A 37 -1.65 10.35 -9.11
N ILE A 38 -0.36 10.61 -8.91
CA ILE A 38 0.44 11.46 -9.80
C ILE A 38 0.51 10.86 -11.21
N ILE A 39 0.87 9.57 -11.32
CA ILE A 39 0.96 8.89 -12.61
C ILE A 39 -0.39 8.87 -13.34
N TYR A 40 -1.47 8.61 -12.61
CA TYR A 40 -2.82 8.61 -13.14
C TYR A 40 -3.23 10.01 -13.64
N ALA A 41 -2.96 11.06 -12.86
CA ALA A 41 -3.24 12.44 -13.25
C ALA A 41 -2.52 12.82 -14.55
N VAL A 42 -1.24 12.47 -14.68
CA VAL A 42 -0.47 12.69 -15.91
C VAL A 42 -1.05 11.90 -17.08
N THR A 43 -1.46 10.66 -16.85
CA THR A 43 -2.09 9.81 -17.86
C THR A 43 -3.37 10.43 -18.39
N VAL A 44 -4.27 10.85 -17.49
CA VAL A 44 -5.53 11.51 -17.84
C VAL A 44 -5.27 12.83 -18.56
N ALA A 45 -4.33 13.65 -18.09
CA ALA A 45 -3.99 14.92 -18.74
C ALA A 45 -3.48 14.69 -20.18
N LYS A 46 -2.59 13.72 -20.38
CA LYS A 46 -2.06 13.37 -21.71
C LYS A 46 -3.14 12.83 -22.63
N LEU A 47 -3.99 11.92 -22.14
CA LEU A 47 -5.10 11.35 -22.93
C LEU A 47 -6.16 12.41 -23.26
N GLY A 48 -6.54 13.24 -22.29
CA GLY A 48 -7.54 14.31 -22.48
C GLY A 48 -7.11 15.33 -23.52
N VAL A 49 -5.84 15.74 -23.51
CA VAL A 49 -5.29 16.63 -24.55
C VAL A 49 -5.34 15.98 -25.94
N ASN A 50 -5.05 14.67 -26.03
CA ASN A 50 -5.07 13.94 -27.30
C ASN A 50 -6.50 13.73 -27.85
N VAL A 51 -7.48 13.51 -26.98
CA VAL A 51 -8.90 13.38 -27.37
C VAL A 51 -9.46 14.73 -27.85
N LEU A 52 -9.08 15.83 -27.20
CA LEU A 52 -9.53 17.17 -27.59
C LEU A 52 -8.88 17.65 -28.90
N LYS A 53 -7.65 17.23 -29.19
CA LYS A 53 -6.95 17.48 -30.46
C LYS A 53 -7.16 16.37 -31.48
N ARG A 54 -8.40 15.96 -31.72
CA ARG A 54 -8.72 15.12 -32.87
C ARG A 54 -8.86 16.01 -34.12
N PRO A 55 -8.02 15.83 -35.16
CA PRO A 55 -8.35 16.40 -36.46
C PRO A 55 -9.60 15.68 -36.99
N ILE A 56 -10.61 16.49 -37.32
CA ILE A 56 -11.76 16.10 -38.14
C ILE A 56 -11.34 16.04 -39.61
#